data_AF-A0A7S4MD80-F1
#
_entry.id   AF-A0A7S4MD80-F1
#
_cell.length_a   1.000
_cell.length_b   1.000
_cell.length_c   1.000
_cell.angle_alpha   90.00
_cell.angle_beta   90.00
_cell.angle_gamma   90.00
#
_symmetry.space_group_name_H-M   'P 1'
#
loop_
_entity.id
_entity.type
_entity.pdbx_description
1 polymer ?
#
loop_
_entity_poly.entity_id
_entity_poly.type
_entity_poly.pdbx_seq_one_letter_code
_entity_poly.pdbx_strand_id
1 'polypeptide(L)'
;AGKLSLELLCLPLAGKLMAAMEKVIKDCPHVTCLYAIKYCRTKEEWKEVLDFLSDSITSCQVYTEIISHLVRSQDPVSFVSLLPENGNMNFFLPFIEQCFRCHYASALKQSIVNQAKSRASE
;
A
#
# COMPACT_ATOMS: atom_id res chain seq x y z
N ALA A 1 4.22 0.28 -27.72
CA ALA A 1 3.81 1.16 -26.60
C ALA A 1 2.28 1.24 -26.44
N GLY A 2 1.50 1.64 -27.46
CA GLY A 2 0.06 1.92 -27.29
C GLY A 2 -0.84 0.76 -26.83
N LYS A 3 -0.58 -0.48 -27.28
CA LYS A 3 -1.39 -1.66 -26.91
C LYS A 3 -1.30 -2.01 -25.42
N LEU A 4 -0.09 -1.98 -24.83
CA LEU A 4 0.12 -2.26 -23.41
C LEU A 4 -0.55 -1.20 -22.54
N SER A 5 -0.41 0.08 -22.87
CA SER A 5 -1.03 1.18 -22.12
C SER A 5 -2.57 1.09 -22.13
N LEU A 6 -3.17 0.74 -23.27
CA LEU A 6 -4.61 0.51 -23.38
C LEU A 6 -5.05 -0.70 -22.56
N GLU A 7 -4.33 -1.83 -22.65
CA GLU A 7 -4.65 -3.02 -21.86
C GLU A 7 -4.57 -2.73 -20.36
N LEU A 8 -3.53 -2.05 -19.89
CA LEU A 8 -3.38 -1.69 -18.49
C LEU A 8 -4.49 -0.72 -18.03
N LEU A 9 -4.98 0.19 -18.88
CA LEU A 9 -6.12 1.03 -18.52
C LEU A 9 -7.45 0.26 -18.49
N CYS A 10 -7.65 -0.69 -19.40
CA CYS A 10 -8.93 -1.39 -19.57
C CYS A 10 -9.10 -2.57 -18.60
N LEU A 11 -8.01 -3.25 -18.22
CA LEU A 11 -8.09 -4.46 -17.39
C LEU A 11 -8.67 -4.21 -15.99
N PRO A 12 -8.28 -3.16 -15.23
CA PRO A 12 -8.92 -2.84 -13.95
C PRO A 12 -10.41 -2.51 -14.11
N LEU A 13 -10.79 -1.80 -15.18
CA LEU A 13 -12.18 -1.46 -15.47
C LEU A 13 -13.04 -2.70 -15.78
N ALA A 14 -12.42 -3.76 -16.28
CA ALA A 14 -13.05 -5.05 -16.52
C ALA A 14 -13.03 -5.99 -15.30
N GLY A 15 -12.64 -5.49 -14.11
CA GLY A 15 -12.53 -6.29 -12.89
C GLY A 15 -11.34 -7.25 -12.86
N LYS A 16 -10.37 -7.10 -13.77
CA LYS A 16 -9.19 -7.97 -13.91
C LYS A 16 -7.93 -7.28 -13.39
N LEU A 17 -7.99 -6.76 -12.15
CA LEU A 17 -6.89 -6.01 -11.56
C LEU A 17 -5.61 -6.84 -11.45
N MET A 18 -5.69 -8.07 -10.95
CA MET A 18 -4.51 -8.93 -10.77
C MET A 18 -3.80 -9.26 -12.09
N ALA A 19 -4.56 -9.58 -13.15
CA ALA A 19 -3.97 -9.77 -14.48
C ALA A 19 -3.27 -8.51 -15.03
N ALA A 20 -3.76 -7.32 -14.66
CA ALA A 20 -3.07 -6.07 -14.97
C ALA A 20 -1.80 -5.90 -14.13
N MET A 21 -1.88 -6.18 -12.83
CA MET A 21 -0.74 -6.11 -11.90
C MET A 21 0.40 -7.04 -12.32
N GLU A 22 0.09 -8.29 -12.67
CA GLU A 22 1.07 -9.26 -13.19
C GLU A 22 1.83 -8.71 -14.41
N LYS A 23 1.10 -8.09 -15.34
CA LYS A 23 1.72 -7.43 -16.51
C LYS A 23 2.58 -6.25 -16.13
N VAL A 24 2.11 -5.37 -15.23
CA VAL A 24 2.91 -4.21 -14.78
C VAL A 24 4.18 -4.67 -14.09
N ILE A 25 4.11 -5.66 -13.22
CA ILE A 25 5.27 -6.19 -12.50
C ILE A 25 6.29 -6.77 -13.46
N LYS A 26 5.82 -7.52 -14.47
CA LYS A 26 6.69 -8.17 -15.46
C LYS A 26 7.32 -7.19 -16.45
N ASP A 27 6.51 -6.29 -17.01
CA ASP A 27 6.93 -5.46 -18.14
C ASP A 27 7.41 -4.07 -17.70
N CYS A 28 6.95 -3.56 -16.56
CA CYS A 28 7.21 -2.20 -16.07
C CYS A 28 7.33 -2.12 -14.53
N PRO A 29 8.26 -2.85 -13.88
CA PRO A 29 8.31 -2.96 -12.41
C PRO A 29 8.44 -1.62 -11.68
N HIS A 30 9.10 -0.64 -12.32
CA HIS A 30 9.32 0.71 -11.78
C HIS A 30 8.05 1.55 -11.61
N VAL A 31 6.93 1.20 -12.27
CA VAL A 31 5.63 1.89 -12.06
C VAL A 31 4.64 1.05 -11.26
N THR A 32 4.99 -0.16 -10.85
CA THR A 32 4.07 -1.06 -10.14
C THR A 32 3.48 -0.41 -8.89
N CYS A 33 4.32 0.22 -8.06
CA CYS A 33 3.83 0.86 -6.84
C CYS A 33 2.81 1.97 -7.15
N LEU A 34 3.13 2.86 -8.11
CA LEU A 34 2.22 3.93 -8.54
C LEU A 34 0.91 3.38 -9.12
N TYR A 35 1.01 2.30 -9.88
CA TYR A 35 -0.14 1.65 -10.47
C TYR A 35 -1.04 0.99 -9.42
N ALA A 36 -0.45 0.26 -8.46
CA ALA A 36 -1.18 -0.32 -7.34
C ALA A 36 -1.91 0.76 -6.53
N ILE A 37 -1.24 1.86 -6.18
CA ILE A 37 -1.85 3.01 -5.48
C ILE A 37 -3.05 3.56 -6.26
N LYS A 38 -2.93 3.61 -7.60
CA LYS A 38 -3.97 4.16 -8.46
C LYS A 38 -5.18 3.23 -8.59
N TYR A 39 -5.04 1.91 -8.49
CA TYR A 39 -6.14 0.99 -8.81
C TYR A 39 -6.59 0.10 -7.64
N CYS A 40 -5.73 -0.22 -6.69
CA CYS A 40 -6.12 -0.92 -5.46
C CYS A 40 -6.91 0.03 -4.55
N ARG A 41 -8.02 -0.46 -4.03
CA ARG A 41 -9.01 0.26 -3.22
C ARG A 41 -9.41 -0.53 -1.99
N THR A 42 -9.50 -1.85 -2.10
CA THR A 42 -9.88 -2.72 -0.99
C THR A 42 -8.66 -3.34 -0.33
N LYS A 43 -8.85 -3.83 0.90
CA LYS A 43 -7.83 -4.53 1.64
C LYS A 43 -7.44 -5.83 0.93
N GLU A 44 -8.41 -6.52 0.36
CA GLU A 44 -8.25 -7.78 -0.34
C GLU A 44 -7.36 -7.62 -1.57
N GLU A 45 -7.57 -6.56 -2.36
CA GLU A 45 -6.72 -6.24 -3.52
C GLU A 45 -5.27 -5.97 -3.11
N TRP A 46 -5.04 -5.26 -2.00
CA TRP A 46 -3.69 -5.04 -1.49
C TRP A 46 -3.04 -6.34 -1.01
N LYS A 47 -3.81 -7.20 -0.35
CA LYS A 47 -3.33 -8.51 0.11
C LYS A 47 -2.90 -9.38 -1.07
N GLU A 48 -3.73 -9.49 -2.10
CA GLU A 48 -3.41 -10.25 -3.31
C GLU A 48 -2.14 -9.74 -4.01
N VAL A 49 -1.95 -8.42 -4.08
CA VAL A 49 -0.74 -7.80 -4.64
C VAL A 49 0.50 -8.13 -3.82
N LEU A 50 0.41 -8.05 -2.48
CA LEU A 50 1.53 -8.39 -1.60
C LEU A 50 1.89 -9.88 -1.67
N ASP A 51 0.88 -10.75 -1.67
CA ASP A 51 1.07 -12.19 -1.79
C ASP A 51 1.79 -12.52 -3.11
N PHE A 52 1.31 -11.98 -4.23
CA PHE A 52 1.94 -12.16 -5.56
C PHE A 52 3.39 -11.67 -5.59
N LEU A 53 3.68 -10.53 -4.97
CA LEU A 53 5.03 -9.97 -4.93
C LEU A 53 5.97 -10.76 -4.01
N SER A 54 5.44 -11.40 -2.96
CA SER A 54 6.22 -12.23 -2.05
C SER A 54 6.71 -13.52 -2.69
N ASP A 55 5.93 -14.08 -3.62
CA ASP A 55 6.31 -15.25 -4.41
C ASP A 55 7.29 -14.90 -5.55
N SER A 56 7.34 -13.62 -5.95
CA SER A 56 8.19 -13.14 -7.04
C SER A 56 9.58 -12.71 -6.53
N ILE A 57 10.56 -13.60 -6.68
CA ILE A 57 11.99 -13.40 -6.31
C ILE A 57 12.57 -12.07 -6.85
N THR A 58 12.07 -11.56 -7.99
CA THR A 58 12.56 -10.35 -8.67
C THR A 58 12.00 -9.03 -8.11
N SER A 59 11.12 -9.05 -7.11
CA SER A 59 10.27 -7.89 -6.79
C SER A 59 10.49 -7.27 -5.40
N CYS A 60 11.61 -7.58 -4.74
CA CYS A 60 11.89 -7.12 -3.37
C CYS A 60 11.79 -5.59 -3.21
N GLN A 61 12.34 -4.81 -4.15
CA GLN A 61 12.26 -3.34 -4.08
C GLN A 61 10.80 -2.84 -4.18
N VAL A 62 10.03 -3.38 -5.12
CA VAL A 62 8.62 -3.00 -5.32
C VAL A 62 7.79 -3.36 -4.09
N TYR A 63 8.05 -4.54 -3.50
CA TYR A 63 7.42 -4.97 -2.26
C TYR A 63 7.69 -3.96 -1.13
N THR A 64 8.96 -3.58 -0.92
CA THR A 64 9.34 -2.59 0.08
C THR A 64 8.69 -1.21 -0.16
N GLU A 65 8.60 -0.76 -1.41
CA GLU A 65 7.96 0.50 -1.77
C GLU A 65 6.46 0.49 -1.44
N ILE A 66 5.76 -0.61 -1.76
CA ILE A 66 4.34 -0.77 -1.45
C ILE A 66 4.11 -0.84 0.07
N ILE A 67 4.89 -1.64 0.80
CA ILE A 67 4.81 -1.70 2.27
C ILE A 67 5.03 -0.31 2.87
N SER A 68 6.05 0.42 2.38
CA SER A 68 6.33 1.79 2.83
C SER A 68 5.18 2.77 2.57
N HIS A 69 4.46 2.60 1.46
CA HIS A 69 3.26 3.37 1.18
C HIS A 69 2.14 3.02 2.16
N LEU A 70 1.84 1.73 2.35
CA LEU A 70 0.76 1.25 3.22
C LEU A 70 0.94 1.68 4.67
N VAL A 71 2.18 1.65 5.18
CA VAL A 71 2.55 2.16 6.52
C VAL A 71 2.09 3.61 6.76
N ARG A 72 2.05 4.43 5.71
CA ARG A 72 1.69 5.86 5.80
C ARG A 72 0.21 6.11 5.55
N SER A 73 -0.48 5.21 4.85
CA SER A 73 -1.87 5.41 4.43
C SER A 73 -2.89 4.63 5.26
N GLN A 74 -2.46 3.60 5.99
CA GLN A 74 -3.33 2.74 6.81
C GLN A 74 -3.16 3.01 8.31
N ASP A 75 -4.18 2.64 9.10
CA ASP A 75 -4.03 2.50 10.54
C ASP A 75 -3.24 1.21 10.87
N PRO A 76 -2.65 1.10 12.08
CA PRO A 76 -1.81 -0.04 12.43
C PRO A 76 -2.54 -1.39 12.39
N VAL A 77 -3.83 -1.44 12.73
CA VAL A 77 -4.59 -2.70 12.76
C VAL A 77 -4.83 -3.18 11.33
N SER A 78 -5.28 -2.28 10.46
CA SER A 78 -5.44 -2.55 9.03
C SER A 78 -4.12 -2.99 8.39
N PHE A 79 -3.03 -2.29 8.67
CA PHE A 79 -1.70 -2.64 8.14
C PHE A 79 -1.23 -4.03 8.59
N VAL A 80 -1.26 -4.33 9.89
CA VAL A 80 -0.83 -5.65 10.40
C VAL A 80 -1.66 -6.77 9.79
N SER A 81 -2.95 -6.54 9.56
CA SER A 81 -3.85 -7.53 8.96
C SER A 81 -3.66 -7.77 7.46
N LEU A 82 -2.79 -6.99 6.80
CA LEU A 82 -2.33 -7.20 5.42
C LEU A 82 -1.05 -8.04 5.36
N LEU A 83 -0.33 -8.19 6.48
CA LEU A 83 0.93 -8.90 6.49
C LEU A 83 0.70 -10.42 6.33
N PRO A 84 1.61 -11.12 5.65
CA PRO A 84 1.51 -12.58 5.49
C PRO A 84 1.65 -13.27 6.85
N GLU A 85 0.84 -14.30 7.09
CA GLU A 85 0.83 -15.04 8.37
C GLU A 85 2.19 -15.71 8.66
N ASN A 86 2.88 -16.17 7.62
CA ASN A 86 4.20 -16.82 7.70
C ASN A 86 5.35 -15.84 7.38
N GLY A 87 5.11 -14.55 7.52
CA GLY A 87 6.08 -13.50 7.24
C GLY A 87 7.26 -13.48 8.22
N ASN A 88 8.45 -13.09 7.74
CA ASN A 88 9.59 -12.87 8.61
C ASN A 88 9.38 -11.60 9.47
N MET A 89 9.05 -11.75 10.74
CA MET A 89 8.81 -10.59 11.62
C MET A 89 10.01 -9.65 11.73
N ASN A 90 11.25 -10.13 11.65
CA ASN A 90 12.41 -9.24 11.68
C ASN A 90 12.43 -8.27 10.50
N PHE A 91 11.86 -8.67 9.36
CA PHE A 91 11.69 -7.79 8.21
C PHE A 91 10.54 -6.78 8.43
N PHE A 92 9.41 -7.22 8.99
CA PHE A 92 8.22 -6.37 9.13
C PHE A 92 8.24 -5.43 10.33
N LEU A 93 8.96 -5.75 11.40
CA LEU A 93 8.99 -4.98 12.65
C LEU A 93 9.30 -3.49 12.44
N PRO A 94 10.33 -3.09 11.67
CA PRO A 94 10.59 -1.67 11.41
C PRO A 94 9.41 -0.94 10.76
N PHE A 95 8.66 -1.61 9.88
CA PHE A 95 7.48 -1.05 9.22
C PHE A 95 6.28 -0.95 10.16
N ILE A 96 6.08 -1.96 11.00
CA ILE A 96 5.03 -1.97 12.03
C ILE A 96 5.27 -0.80 13.00
N GLU A 97 6.48 -0.69 13.55
CA GLU A 97 6.87 0.42 14.44
C GLU A 97 6.66 1.78 13.77
N GLN A 98 7.08 1.92 12.51
CA GLN A 98 6.88 3.14 11.76
C GLN A 98 5.39 3.47 11.56
N CYS A 99 4.54 2.48 11.32
CA CYS A 99 3.10 2.66 11.17
C CYS A 99 2.48 3.22 12.46
N PHE A 100 2.79 2.60 13.61
CA PHE A 100 2.36 3.11 14.91
C PHE A 100 2.85 4.54 15.16
N ARG A 101 4.13 4.83 14.89
CA ARG A 101 4.69 6.18 15.03
C ARG A 101 3.97 7.21 14.17
N CYS A 102 3.75 6.93 12.88
CA CYS A 102 3.03 7.81 11.96
C CYS A 102 1.60 8.07 12.45
N HIS A 103 0.89 7.01 12.86
CA HIS A 103 -0.49 7.09 13.27
C HIS A 103 -0.66 7.91 14.57
N TYR A 104 0.11 7.61 15.61
CA TYR A 104 0.04 8.35 16.87
C TYR A 104 0.48 9.81 16.72
N ALA A 105 1.52 10.09 15.93
CA ALA A 105 1.93 11.47 15.66
C ALA A 105 0.80 12.26 14.95
N SER A 106 0.11 11.62 14.00
CA SER A 106 -1.01 12.24 13.28
C SER A 106 -2.22 12.48 14.19
N ALA A 107 -2.56 11.50 15.03
CA ALA A 107 -3.64 11.62 16.01
C ALA A 107 -3.36 12.74 17.03
N LEU A 108 -2.13 12.82 17.54
CA LEU A 108 -1.71 13.88 18.45
C LEU A 108 -1.81 15.26 17.79
N LYS A 109 -1.32 15.40 16.56
CA LYS A 109 -1.42 16.65 15.78
C LYS A 109 -2.87 17.10 15.61
N GLN A 110 -3.77 16.18 15.28
CA GLN A 110 -5.20 16.48 15.15
C GLN A 110 -5.81 16.93 16.48
N SER A 111 -5.46 16.26 17.59
CA SER A 111 -5.90 16.64 18.93
C SER A 111 -5.50 18.07 19.28
N ILE A 112 -4.25 18.46 19.03
CA ILE A 112 -3.74 19.82 19.27
C ILE A 112 -4.51 20.85 18.43
N VAL A 113 -4.73 20.58 17.14
CA VAL A 113 -5.49 21.49 16.25
C VAL A 113 -6.93 21.66 16.73
N ASN A 114 -7.58 20.58 17.18
CA ASN A 114 -8.96 20.62 17.66
C ASN A 114 -9.08 21.42 18.96
N GLN A 115 -8.13 21.27 19.89
CA GLN A 115 -8.07 22.07 21.12
C GLN A 115 -7.83 23.55 20.85
N ALA A 116 -7.02 23.88 19.84
CA ALA A 116 -6.79 25.27 19.45
C ALA A 116 -8.06 25.92 18.87
N LYS A 117 -8.81 25.18 18.03
CA LYS A 117 -10.07 25.66 17.45
C LYS A 117 -11.17 25.88 18.50
N SER A 118 -11.27 25.00 19.50
CA SER A 118 -12.27 25.15 20.56
C SER A 118 -12.04 26.40 21.39
N ARG A 119 -10.77 26.73 21.68
CA ARG A 119 -10.40 27.95 22.43
C ARG A 119 -10.56 29.25 21.65
N ALA A 120 -10.56 29.20 20.32
CA ALA A 120 -10.73 30.38 19.47
C ALA A 120 -12.20 30.71 19.17
N SER A 121 -13.13 29.83 19.59
CA SER A 121 -14.58 30.00 19.40
C SER A 121 -15.31 30.45 20.68
N GLU A 122 -14.56 30.62 21.79
CA GLU A 122 -14.99 31.18 23.08
C GLU A 122 -14.56 32.65 23.16
#